data_AF-A0AAN4IED7-F1
#
_entry.id   AF-A0AAN4IED7-F1
#
_cell.length_a   1.000
_cell.length_b   1.000
_cell.length_c   1.000
_cell.angle_alpha   90.00
_cell.angle_beta   90.00
_cell.angle_gamma   90.00
#
_symmetry.space_group_name_H-M   'P 1'
#
loop_
_entity.id
_entity.type
_entity.pdbx_description
1 polymer ?
#
loop_
_entity_poly.entity_id
_entity_poly.type
_entity_poly.pdbx_seq_one_letter_code
_entity_poly.pdbx_strand_id
1 'polypeptide(L)' 'MSTVDLNNFDEQPIEVQQAIAFYVGYSVNGVHATAEERQAHYAVLEQVGLLEPIKSVVES' A
#
# COMPACT_ATOMS: atom_id res chain seq x y z
N MET A 1 12.13 -6.20 10.39
CA MET A 1 11.24 -5.72 9.31
C MET A 1 12.14 -5.13 8.25
N SER A 2 12.02 -5.58 7.00
CA SER A 2 12.79 -5.01 5.89
C SER A 2 12.11 -3.72 5.47
N THR A 3 12.78 -2.59 5.64
CA THR A 3 12.34 -1.30 5.14
C THR A 3 12.30 -1.36 3.62
N VAL A 4 11.17 -1.00 3.01
CA VAL A 4 11.09 -0.86 1.55
C VAL A 4 12.04 0.26 1.13
N ASP A 5 12.98 -0.07 0.25
CA ASP A 5 13.80 0.94 -0.42
C ASP A 5 13.15 1.30 -1.76
N LEU A 6 12.55 2.49 -1.80
CA LEU A 6 11.90 3.00 -3.00
C LEU A 6 12.90 3.38 -4.10
N ASN A 7 14.21 3.50 -3.80
CA ASN A 7 15.23 3.72 -4.83
C ASN A 7 15.46 2.47 -5.69
N ASN A 8 15.17 1.29 -5.14
CA ASN A 8 15.27 0.00 -5.84
C ASN A 8 13.87 -0.62 -5.98
N PHE A 9 12.91 0.19 -6.41
CA PHE A 9 11.51 -0.21 -6.55
C PHE A 9 11.33 -1.45 -7.42
N ASP A 10 12.06 -1.54 -8.55
CA ASP A 10 11.96 -2.64 -9.51
C ASP A 10 12.47 -3.98 -8.93
N GLU A 11 13.24 -3.94 -7.83
CA GLU A 11 13.73 -5.13 -7.13
C GLU A 11 12.79 -5.60 -6.02
N GLN A 12 11.74 -4.83 -5.70
CA GLN A 12 10.75 -5.22 -4.70
C GLN A 12 9.91 -6.41 -5.21
N PRO A 13 9.31 -7.21 -4.32
CA PRO A 13 8.34 -8.22 -4.73
C PRO A 13 7.21 -7.60 -5.57
N ILE A 14 6.75 -8.31 -6.60
CA ILE A 14 5.73 -7.80 -7.53
C ILE A 14 4.46 -7.30 -6.82
N GLU A 15 4.10 -7.95 -5.72
CA GLU A 15 2.94 -7.60 -4.89
C GLU A 15 3.09 -6.22 -4.27
N VAL A 16 4.30 -5.88 -3.80
CA VAL A 16 4.65 -4.57 -3.24
C VAL A 16 4.66 -3.51 -4.33
N GLN A 17 5.22 -3.84 -5.50
CA GLN A 17 5.21 -2.93 -6.64
C GLN A 17 3.78 -2.56 -7.07
N GLN A 18 2.92 -3.57 -7.21
CA GLN A 18 1.51 -3.38 -7.56
C GLN A 18 0.76 -2.58 -6.51
N ALA A 19 1.01 -2.83 -5.22
CA ALA A 19 0.36 -2.11 -4.14
C ALA A 19 0.74 -0.61 -4.11
N ILE A 20 2.03 -0.29 -4.36
CA ILE A 20 2.49 1.09 -4.46
C ILE A 20 1.87 1.79 -5.69
N ALA A 21 1.89 1.13 -6.85
CA ALA A 21 1.29 1.67 -8.06
C ALA A 21 -0.22 1.92 -7.90
N PHE A 22 -0.92 0.96 -7.28
CA PHE A 22 -2.33 1.11 -6.92
C PHE A 22 -2.53 2.31 -5.99
N TYR A 23 -1.74 2.44 -4.93
CA TYR A 23 -1.88 3.54 -3.97
C TYR A 23 -1.73 4.90 -4.64
N VAL A 24 -0.75 5.08 -5.51
CA VAL A 24 -0.57 6.31 -6.29
C VAL A 24 -1.76 6.53 -7.23
N GLY A 25 -2.19 5.50 -7.98
CA GLY A 25 -3.34 5.60 -8.89
C GLY A 25 -4.64 5.96 -8.17
N TYR A 26 -4.91 5.34 -7.03
CA TYR A 26 -6.13 5.55 -6.25
C TYR A 26 -6.11 6.91 -5.53
N SER A 27 -5.03 7.23 -4.81
CA SER A 27 -4.98 8.42 -3.94
C SER A 27 -4.65 9.72 -4.68
N VAL A 28 -3.83 9.67 -5.73
CA VAL A 28 -3.37 10.86 -6.46
C VAL A 28 -4.22 11.06 -7.71
N ASN A 29 -4.45 9.98 -8.48
CA ASN A 29 -5.10 10.08 -9.78
C ASN A 29 -6.63 9.82 -9.73
N GLY A 30 -7.18 9.46 -8.56
CA GLY A 30 -8.62 9.25 -8.39
C GLY A 30 -9.15 8.04 -9.17
N VAL A 31 -8.32 7.04 -9.43
CA VAL A 31 -8.76 5.80 -10.09
C VAL A 31 -9.81 5.12 -9.22
N HIS A 32 -10.94 4.76 -9.82
CA HIS A 32 -11.99 4.02 -9.12
C HIS A 32 -11.52 2.59 -8.84
N ALA A 33 -11.69 2.16 -7.60
CA ALA A 33 -11.46 0.80 -7.15
C ALA A 33 -12.54 0.41 -6.15
N THR A 34 -12.83 -0.89 -6.07
CA THR A 34 -13.71 -1.46 -5.05
C THR A 34 -13.03 -1.41 -3.67
N ALA A 35 -13.84 -1.56 -2.61
CA ALA A 35 -13.32 -1.62 -1.25
C ALA A 35 -12.41 -2.84 -1.03
N GLU A 36 -12.72 -3.98 -1.67
CA GLU A 36 -11.93 -5.21 -1.58
C GLU A 36 -10.57 -5.06 -2.27
N GLU A 37 -10.52 -4.50 -3.48
CA GLU A 37 -9.26 -4.21 -4.19
C GLU A 37 -8.38 -3.26 -3.39
N ARG A 38 -8.98 -2.19 -2.84
CA ARG A 38 -8.26 -1.26 -1.97
C ARG A 38 -7.70 -1.96 -0.74
N GLN A 39 -8.50 -2.79 -0.07
CA GLN A 39 -8.06 -3.48 1.15
C GLN A 39 -6.91 -4.45 0.86
N ALA A 40 -6.96 -5.18 -0.26
CA ALA A 40 -5.90 -6.11 -0.65
C ALA A 40 -4.55 -5.40 -0.82
N HIS A 41 -4.51 -4.27 -1.54
CA HIS A 41 -3.28 -3.51 -1.73
C HIS A 41 -2.81 -2.81 -0.45
N TYR A 42 -3.72 -2.27 0.35
CA TYR A 42 -3.34 -1.59 1.60
C TYR A 42 -2.75 -2.57 2.62
N ALA A 43 -3.26 -3.80 2.70
CA ALA A 43 -2.70 -4.82 3.59
C ALA A 43 -1.24 -5.15 3.25
N VAL A 44 -0.87 -5.18 1.97
CA VAL A 44 0.52 -5.37 1.52
C VAL A 44 1.39 -4.19 1.99
N LEU A 45 0.91 -2.96 1.84
CA LEU A 45 1.64 -1.75 2.26
C LEU A 45 1.83 -1.67 3.77
N GLU A 46 0.84 -2.10 4.55
CA GLU A 46 0.93 -2.23 6.01
C GLU A 46 1.99 -3.27 6.42
N GLN A 47 2.01 -4.44 5.77
CA GLN A 47 2.98 -5.50 6.07
C GLN A 47 4.44 -5.06 5.85
N VAL A 48 4.67 -4.22 4.84
CA VAL A 48 6.00 -3.68 4.53
C VAL A 48 6.30 -2.34 5.21
N GLY A 49 5.39 -1.87 6.07
CA GLY A 49 5.58 -0.68 6.90
C GLY A 49 5.49 0.65 6.15
N LEU A 50 4.89 0.68 4.96
CA LEU A 50 4.65 1.90 4.19
C LEU A 50 3.34 2.61 4.59
N LEU A 51 2.39 1.88 5.15
CA LEU A 51 1.17 2.43 5.73
C LEU A 51 1.01 2.00 7.18
N GLU A 52 0.40 2.87 7.98
CA GLU A 52 -0.11 2.47 9.30
C GLU A 52 -1.37 1.61 9.14
N PRO A 53 -1.61 0.64 10.05
CA PRO A 53 -2.82 -0.14 10.05
C PRO A 53 -4.06 0.74 10.11
N ILE A 54 -5.02 0.54 9.19
CA ILE A 54 -6.27 1.32 9.13
C ILE A 54 -7.07 1.25 10.45
N LYS A 55 -6.81 0.26 11.32
CA LYS A 55 -7.41 0.14 12.66
C LYS A 55 -6.85 1.08 13.75
N SER A 56 -5.85 1.92 13.47
CA SER A 56 -5.25 2.79 14.50
C SER A 56 -6.01 4.11 14.81
N VAL A 57 -7.23 4.29 14.27
CA VAL A 57 -8.12 5.39 14.69
C VAL A 57 -9.32 4.81 15.45
N VAL A 58 -9.03 4.20 16.59
CA VAL A 58 -9.97 4.15 17.71
C VAL A 58 -9.24 4.81 18.88
N GLU A 59 -9.10 6.14 18.82
CA GLU A 59 -8.85 6.90 20.04
C GLU A 59 -10.03 6.68 21.00
N SER A 60 -9.68 6.53 22.28
CA SER A 60 -10.52 6.08 23.39
C SER A 60 -11.65 7.03 23.76
#